data_AF-A0A1B6FF20-F1
#
_entry.id   AF-A0A1B6FF20-F1
#
_cell.length_a   1.000
_cell.length_b   1.000
_cell.length_c   1.000
_cell.angle_alpha   90.00
_cell.angle_beta   90.00
_cell.angle_gamma   90.00
#
_symmetry.space_group_name_H-M   'P 1'
#
loop_
_entity.id
_entity.type
_entity.pdbx_description
1 polymer ?
#
loop_
_entity_poly.entity_id
_entity_poly.type
_entity_poly.pdbx_seq_one_letter_code
_entity_poly.pdbx_strand_id
1 'polypeptide(L)'
;VKRGDRFWYENSGWPSSFTPDQLREIKSIRLSRLICDSGDNIETIQVKAMEVQDFETNPRVSCNSRVLPRLDLRHWRDPERGEYYESTNNKETILIEETDNLHNNEDNT
;
A
#
# COMPACT_ATOMS: atom_id res chain seq x y z
N VAL A 1 -6.68 -18.26 -20.12
CA VAL A 1 -5.26 -18.18 -20.49
C VAL A 1 -4.46 -17.91 -19.22
N LYS A 2 -3.49 -18.76 -18.89
CA LYS A 2 -2.58 -18.61 -17.72
C LYS A 2 -1.15 -18.98 -18.09
N ARG A 3 -0.97 -20.15 -18.72
CA ARG A 3 0.36 -20.67 -19.13
C ARG A 3 1.03 -19.92 -20.28
N GLY A 4 0.25 -19.23 -21.12
CA GLY A 4 0.76 -18.47 -22.28
C GLY A 4 1.01 -16.99 -21.99
N ASP A 5 0.74 -16.53 -20.76
CA ASP A 5 0.94 -15.16 -20.36
C ASP A 5 2.23 -15.04 -19.56
N ARG A 6 3.24 -14.41 -20.15
CA ARG A 6 4.53 -14.17 -19.49
C ARG A 6 4.37 -13.31 -18.24
N PHE A 7 3.41 -12.40 -18.24
CA PHE A 7 3.14 -11.45 -17.15
C PHE A 7 2.07 -11.94 -16.17
N TRP A 8 1.68 -13.22 -16.25
CA TRP A 8 0.77 -13.80 -15.27
C TRP A 8 1.31 -13.59 -13.85
N TYR A 9 0.50 -12.99 -12.97
CA TYR A 9 0.96 -12.47 -11.68
C TYR A 9 1.58 -13.52 -10.73
N GLU A 10 1.28 -14.81 -10.93
CA GLU A 10 1.85 -15.89 -10.13
C GLU A 10 3.14 -16.49 -10.71
N ASN A 11 3.57 -16.05 -11.89
CA ASN A 11 4.81 -16.54 -12.47
C ASN A 11 5.98 -16.05 -11.60
N SER A 12 6.86 -16.98 -11.21
CA SER A 12 8.09 -16.71 -10.48
C SER A 12 9.32 -16.84 -11.39
N GLY A 13 10.44 -16.24 -10.98
CA GLY A 13 11.74 -16.43 -11.64
C GLY A 13 11.98 -15.57 -12.89
N TRP A 14 11.07 -14.65 -13.22
CA TRP A 14 11.24 -13.68 -14.30
C TRP A 14 11.50 -12.28 -13.72
N PRO A 15 12.19 -11.39 -14.46
CA PRO A 15 12.34 -9.99 -14.03
C PRO A 15 11.01 -9.24 -13.85
N SER A 16 9.96 -9.70 -14.52
CA SER A 16 8.60 -9.16 -14.39
C SER A 16 7.77 -9.81 -13.27
N SER A 17 8.33 -10.76 -12.53
CA SER A 17 7.65 -11.43 -11.43
C SER A 17 7.52 -10.48 -10.24
N PHE A 18 6.37 -10.51 -9.56
CA PHE A 18 6.23 -9.88 -8.26
C PHE A 18 7.16 -10.53 -7.23
N THR A 19 7.57 -9.76 -6.22
CA THR A 19 8.26 -10.31 -5.06
C THR A 19 7.31 -11.21 -4.24
N PRO A 20 7.82 -12.12 -3.40
CA PRO A 20 6.97 -12.95 -2.54
C PRO A 20 6.02 -12.13 -1.67
N ASP A 21 6.47 -10.97 -1.17
CA ASP A 21 5.68 -10.11 -0.29
C ASP A 21 4.57 -9.39 -1.06
N GLN A 22 4.89 -8.86 -2.25
CA GLN A 22 3.91 -8.30 -3.17
C GLN A 22 2.84 -9.34 -3.56
N LEU A 23 3.25 -10.57 -3.87
CA LEU A 23 2.31 -11.63 -4.23
C LEU A 23 1.40 -12.03 -3.06
N ARG A 24 1.91 -12.05 -1.82
CA ARG A 24 1.10 -12.28 -0.62
C ARG A 24 0.05 -11.20 -0.44
N GLU A 25 0.41 -9.94 -0.67
CA GLU A 25 -0.55 -8.84 -0.62
C GLU A 25 -1.63 -8.95 -1.70
N ILE A 26 -1.26 -9.22 -2.96
CA ILE A 26 -2.25 -9.42 -4.03
C ILE A 26 -3.23 -10.54 -3.68
N LYS A 27 -2.74 -11.65 -3.09
CA LYS A 27 -3.57 -12.81 -2.72
C LYS A 27 -4.45 -12.57 -1.49
N SER A 28 -4.16 -11.57 -0.66
CA SER A 28 -4.95 -11.26 0.54
C SER A 28 -6.22 -10.47 0.21
N ILE A 29 -6.24 -9.79 -0.94
CA ILE A 29 -7.33 -8.89 -1.35
C ILE A 29 -8.56 -9.66 -1.79
N ARG A 30 -9.72 -9.12 -1.37
CA ARG A 30 -11.04 -9.59 -1.78
C ARG A 30 -11.64 -8.62 -2.78
N LEU A 31 -12.44 -9.10 -3.73
CA LEU A 31 -13.14 -8.23 -4.66
C LEU A 31 -14.07 -7.22 -3.96
N SER A 32 -14.66 -7.61 -2.83
CA SER A 32 -15.47 -6.74 -1.97
C SER A 32 -14.70 -5.51 -1.46
N ARG A 33 -13.40 -5.66 -1.16
CA ARG A 33 -12.52 -4.54 -0.81
C ARG A 33 -12.35 -3.57 -1.98
N LEU A 34 -12.07 -4.09 -3.18
CA LEU A 34 -11.90 -3.26 -4.37
C LEU A 34 -13.15 -2.44 -4.68
N ILE A 35 -14.32 -3.06 -4.54
CA ILE A 35 -15.61 -2.36 -4.70
C ILE A 35 -15.78 -1.28 -3.63
N CYS A 36 -15.47 -1.56 -2.36
CA CYS A 36 -15.51 -0.54 -1.31
C CYS A 36 -14.56 0.65 -1.56
N ASP A 37 -13.39 0.41 -2.18
CA ASP A 37 -12.43 1.50 -2.46
C ASP A 37 -12.78 2.30 -3.72
N SER A 38 -13.51 1.70 -4.67
CA SER A 38 -13.81 2.30 -5.97
C SER A 38 -15.23 2.85 -6.08
N GLY A 39 -16.14 2.42 -5.20
CA GLY A 39 -17.56 2.76 -5.26
C GLY A 39 -17.91 3.97 -4.41
N ASP A 40 -18.74 4.85 -4.97
CA ASP A 40 -19.29 5.99 -4.24
C ASP A 40 -20.32 5.51 -3.21
N ASN A 41 -20.21 6.03 -1.97
CA ASN A 41 -21.18 5.81 -0.89
C ASN A 41 -21.45 4.33 -0.55
N ILE A 42 -20.48 3.43 -0.76
CA ILE A 42 -20.55 2.04 -0.28
C ILE A 42 -19.98 1.96 1.13
N GLU A 43 -20.86 1.92 2.13
CA GLU A 43 -20.45 1.80 3.54
C GLU A 43 -20.30 0.35 4.00
N THR A 44 -21.08 -0.56 3.41
CA THR A 44 -21.10 -1.99 3.76
C THR A 44 -21.24 -2.86 2.52
N ILE A 45 -20.66 -4.07 2.54
CA ILE A 45 -20.72 -5.04 1.44
C ILE A 45 -20.58 -6.46 1.97
N GLN A 46 -21.14 -7.44 1.28
CA GLN A 46 -20.93 -8.86 1.57
C GLN A 46 -19.48 -9.27 1.36
N VAL A 47 -18.95 -10.16 2.20
CA VAL A 47 -17.53 -10.56 2.16
C VAL A 47 -17.13 -11.13 0.81
N LYS A 48 -17.99 -11.97 0.21
CA LYS A 48 -17.81 -12.56 -1.11
C LYS A 48 -18.73 -11.86 -2.11
N ALA A 49 -18.19 -10.87 -2.81
CA ALA A 49 -18.95 -9.97 -3.66
C ALA A 49 -19.78 -10.65 -4.78
N MET A 50 -19.30 -11.79 -5.29
CA MET A 50 -19.94 -12.55 -6.38
C MET A 50 -20.88 -13.66 -5.90
N GLU A 51 -21.01 -13.84 -4.59
CA GLU A 51 -22.02 -14.72 -4.00
C GLU A 51 -23.18 -13.86 -3.47
N VAL A 52 -24.38 -14.43 -3.44
CA VAL A 52 -25.55 -13.78 -2.85
C VAL A 52 -25.28 -13.50 -1.37
N GLN A 53 -25.79 -12.37 -0.87
CA GLN A 53 -25.70 -12.04 0.55
C GLN A 53 -26.44 -13.08 1.40
N ASP A 54 -25.88 -13.41 2.56
CA ASP A 54 -26.49 -14.32 3.53
C ASP A 54 -26.04 -13.95 4.95
N PHE A 55 -26.93 -13.98 5.93
CA PHE A 55 -26.60 -13.47 7.27
C PHE A 55 -25.57 -14.33 8.02
N GLU A 56 -25.46 -15.62 7.70
CA GLU A 56 -24.57 -16.54 8.40
C GLU A 56 -23.27 -16.78 7.63
N THR A 57 -23.38 -16.99 6.31
CA THR A 57 -22.28 -17.48 5.48
C THR A 57 -21.63 -16.39 4.61
N ASN A 58 -22.34 -15.31 4.31
CA ASN A 58 -21.82 -14.19 3.52
C ASN A 58 -22.40 -12.83 3.97
N PRO A 59 -22.23 -12.46 5.25
CA PRO A 59 -22.87 -11.27 5.79
C PRO A 59 -22.30 -10.01 5.17
N ARG A 60 -23.12 -8.96 5.11
CA ARG A 60 -22.62 -7.61 4.85
C ARG A 60 -21.83 -7.11 6.05
N VAL A 61 -20.66 -6.56 5.79
CA VAL A 61 -19.74 -6.00 6.77
C VAL A 61 -19.40 -4.56 6.39
N SER A 62 -19.00 -3.74 7.37
CA SER A 62 -18.48 -2.41 7.08
C SER A 62 -17.26 -2.48 6.15
N CYS A 63 -17.16 -1.56 5.21
CA CYS A 63 -15.97 -1.38 4.38
C CYS A 63 -14.72 -1.05 5.20
N ASN A 64 -14.84 -0.62 6.47
CA ASN A 64 -13.71 -0.42 7.37
C ASN A 64 -13.41 -1.65 8.26
N SER A 65 -14.14 -2.75 8.09
CA SER A 65 -13.93 -3.98 8.85
C SER A 65 -12.60 -4.65 8.48
N ARG A 66 -11.93 -5.23 9.48
CA ARG A 66 -10.67 -5.99 9.29
C ARG A 66 -10.82 -7.22 8.41
N VAL A 67 -12.03 -7.73 8.23
CA VAL A 67 -12.30 -8.82 7.29
C VAL A 67 -12.15 -8.39 5.83
N LEU A 68 -12.13 -7.09 5.54
CA LEU A 68 -11.85 -6.51 4.22
C LEU A 68 -10.52 -5.73 4.29
N PRO A 69 -9.37 -6.43 4.39
CA PRO A 69 -8.07 -5.77 4.52
C PRO A 69 -7.79 -4.87 3.32
N ARG A 70 -7.10 -3.75 3.56
CA ARG A 70 -6.61 -2.85 2.51
C ARG A 70 -5.30 -3.41 1.94
N LEU A 71 -5.03 -3.10 0.69
CA LEU A 71 -3.79 -3.48 0.02
C LEU A 71 -2.62 -2.71 0.63
N ASP A 72 -1.62 -3.42 1.15
CA ASP A 72 -0.41 -2.80 1.65
C ASP A 72 0.56 -2.49 0.50
N LEU A 73 0.57 -1.24 0.05
CA LEU A 73 1.43 -0.80 -1.05
C LEU A 73 2.89 -0.57 -0.64
N ARG A 74 3.26 -0.74 0.64
CA ARG A 74 4.64 -0.55 1.09
C ARG A 74 5.63 -1.50 0.41
N HIS A 75 5.17 -2.68 -0.03
CA HIS A 75 5.98 -3.66 -0.76
C HIS A 75 6.31 -3.24 -2.20
N TRP A 76 5.72 -2.16 -2.70
CA TRP A 76 6.03 -1.56 -4.00
C TRP A 76 6.88 -0.29 -3.89
N ARG A 77 7.30 0.08 -2.68
CA ARG A 77 8.19 1.21 -2.49
C ARG A 77 9.52 0.91 -3.18
N ASP A 78 9.92 1.80 -4.07
CA ASP A 78 11.22 1.77 -4.72
C ASP A 78 12.30 2.02 -3.65
N PRO A 79 13.23 1.07 -3.42
CA PRO A 79 14.30 1.24 -2.44
C PRO A 79 15.21 2.42 -2.78
N GLU A 80 15.54 2.65 -4.05
CA GLU A 80 16.44 3.73 -4.46
C GLU A 80 15.80 5.11 -4.23
N ARG A 81 14.49 5.19 -4.43
CA ARG A 81 13.74 6.42 -4.20
C ARG A 81 13.52 6.69 -2.71
N GLY A 82 13.34 5.65 -1.90
CA GLY A 82 13.23 5.76 -0.44
C GLY A 82 14.50 6.31 0.20
N GLU A 83 15.66 5.76 -0.19
CA GLU A 83 16.98 6.24 0.27
C GLU A 83 17.25 7.67 -0.19
N TYR A 84 16.84 8.04 -1.41
CA TYR A 84 16.93 9.41 -1.89
C TYR A 84 16.12 10.38 -1.02
N TYR A 85 14.85 10.08 -0.73
CA TYR A 85 14.00 10.94 0.09
C TYR A 85 14.45 11.02 1.56
N GLU A 86 14.93 9.92 2.15
CA GLU A 86 15.53 9.96 3.49
C GLU A 86 16.82 10.80 3.49
N SER A 87 17.65 10.69 2.46
CA SER A 87 18.85 11.51 2.33
C SER A 87 18.55 13.00 2.14
N THR A 88 17.50 13.36 1.41
CA THR A 88 17.10 14.76 1.20
C THR A 88 16.47 15.36 2.45
N ASN A 89 15.61 14.62 3.14
CA ASN A 89 14.99 15.11 4.39
C ASN A 89 16.04 15.28 5.50
N ASN A 90 17.01 14.37 5.58
CA ASN A 90 18.14 14.52 6.50
C ASN A 90 19.01 15.73 6.12
N LYS A 91 19.23 16.00 4.83
CA LYS A 91 19.96 17.21 4.38
C LYS A 91 19.20 18.50 4.68
N GLU A 92 17.88 18.53 4.47
CA GLU A 92 17.05 19.68 4.86
C GLU A 92 17.07 19.90 6.37
N THR A 93 17.02 18.82 7.16
CA THR A 93 17.15 18.89 8.63
C THR A 93 18.52 19.42 9.05
N ILE A 94 19.61 18.93 8.43
CA ILE A 94 20.98 19.42 8.67
C ILE A 94 21.12 20.89 8.27
N LEU A 95 20.54 21.31 7.14
CA LEU A 95 20.57 22.71 6.70
C LEU A 95 19.80 23.63 7.66
N ILE A 96 18.66 23.18 8.19
CA ILE A 96 17.89 23.92 9.21
C ILE A 96 18.72 24.04 10.51
N GLU A 97 19.33 22.95 10.96
CA GLU A 97 20.22 22.93 12.13
C GLU A 97 21.45 23.83 11.95
N GLU A 98 22.03 23.89 10.74
CA GLU A 98 23.14 24.79 10.42
C GLU A 98 22.71 26.27 10.43
N THR A 99 21.52 26.60 9.91
CA THR A 99 21.00 27.97 9.93
C THR A 99 20.65 28.47 11.33
N ASP A 100 20.13 27.59 12.18
CA ASP A 100 19.81 27.93 13.58
C ASP A 100 21.08 28.13 14.42
N ASN A 101 22.16 27.40 14.14
CA ASN A 101 23.45 27.59 14.80
C ASN A 101 24.20 28.87 14.37
N LEU A 102 23.93 29.38 13.16
CA LEU A 102 24.48 30.65 12.70
C LEU A 102 23.77 31.85 13.35
N HIS A 103 22.44 31.79 13.51
CA HIS A 103 21.67 32.88 14.11
C HIS A 103 21.95 33.05 15.63
N ASN A 104 22.30 31.97 16.33
CA ASN A 104 22.65 32.01 17.75
C ASN A 104 24.07 32.56 18.04
N ASN A 105 24.90 32.81 17.01
CA ASN A 105 26.24 33.39 17.18
C ASN A 105 26.29 34.90 16.91
N GLU A 106 25.26 35.49 16.30
CA GLU A 106 25.18 36.95 16.09
C GLU A 106 24.59 37.71 17.29
N ASP A 107 23.90 37.02 18.21
CA ASP A 107 23.31 37.61 19.43
C ASP A 107 24.24 37.59 20.68
N ASN A 108 25.52 37.26 20.52
CA ASN A 108 26.50 37.16 21.62
C ASN A 108 27.78 38.03 21.44
N THR A 109 27.71 39.08 20.63
CA THR A 109 28.71 40.18 20.58
C THR A 109 28.02 41.54 20.55
#